data_AF-A0A3B9L471-F1
#
_entry.id   AF-A0A3B9L471-F1
#
_cell.length_a   1.000
_cell.length_b   1.000
_cell.length_c   1.000
_cell.angle_alpha   90.00
_cell.angle_beta   90.00
_cell.angle_gamma   90.00
#
_symmetry.space_group_name_H-M   'P 1'
#
loop_
_entity.id
_entity.type
_entity.pdbx_description
1 polymer ?
#
loop_
_entity_poly.entity_id
_entity_poly.type
_entity_poly.pdbx_seq_one_letter_code
_entity_poly.pdbx_strand_id
1 'polypeptide(L)' 'PANYIAQPTLALSTVPILTKAGLSPRHVDLRPFVLVSPDGVDVTPGGLTRVAMKKGSLVVNSSQGGGTKDTWVLKEG' A
#
# COMPACT_ATOMS: atom_id res chain seq x y z
N PRO A 1 1.30 20.80 19.78
CA PRO A 1 2.33 19.73 19.67
C PRO A 1 1.82 18.32 20.00
N ALA A 2 0.93 18.15 20.98
CA ALA A 2 0.48 16.83 21.45
C ALA A 2 -0.25 15.96 20.39
N ASN A 3 -0.70 16.55 19.28
CA ASN A 3 -1.44 15.84 18.21
C ASN A 3 -0.55 15.47 17.01
N TYR A 4 0.77 15.61 17.11
CA TYR A 4 1.70 15.34 16.02
C TYR A 4 2.64 14.20 16.39
N ILE A 5 2.90 13.32 15.43
CA ILE A 5 3.94 12.31 15.50
C ILE A 5 4.92 12.53 14.36
N ALA A 6 6.20 12.21 14.59
CA ALA A 6 7.24 12.22 13.57
C ALA A 6 7.85 10.81 13.47
N GLN A 7 8.19 10.42 12.26
CA GLN A 7 8.87 9.16 11.97
C GLN A 7 10.02 9.44 10.98
N PRO A 8 11.11 8.66 11.03
CA PRO A 8 12.16 8.73 10.02
C PRO A 8 11.56 8.54 8.61
N THR A 9 12.12 9.23 7.63
CA THR A 9 11.71 9.01 6.24
C THR A 9 12.21 7.64 5.79
N LEU A 10 11.28 6.72 5.55
CA LEU A 10 11.58 5.39 5.03
C LEU A 10 11.62 5.43 3.49
N ALA A 11 12.55 4.68 2.90
CA ALA A 11 12.55 4.42 1.47
C ALA A 11 11.45 3.41 1.14
N LEU A 12 10.22 3.89 0.91
CA LEU A 12 9.10 3.02 0.57
C LEU A 12 9.36 2.29 -0.76
N SER A 13 9.04 1.00 -0.80
CA SER A 13 9.04 0.20 -2.03
C SER A 13 8.17 0.86 -3.11
N THR A 14 8.50 0.57 -4.37
CA THR A 14 7.72 1.06 -5.51
C THR A 14 7.15 -0.08 -6.35
N VAL A 15 6.02 0.18 -6.98
CA VAL A 15 5.38 -0.70 -7.97
C VAL A 15 5.22 0.04 -9.30
N PRO A 16 5.23 -0.68 -10.44
CA PRO A 16 4.97 -0.06 -11.73
C PRO A 16 3.51 0.41 -11.85
N ILE A 17 3.34 1.65 -12.31
CA ILE A 17 2.03 2.18 -12.75
C ILE A 17 2.09 2.58 -14.21
N LEU A 18 0.95 2.43 -14.89
CA LEU A 18 0.79 2.95 -16.25
C LEU A 18 0.48 4.44 -16.19
N THR A 19 1.29 5.25 -16.88
CA THR A 19 1.06 6.69 -17.06
C THR A 19 0.96 7.02 -18.54
N LYS A 20 0.59 8.27 -18.86
CA LYS A 20 0.59 8.76 -20.25
C LYS A 20 1.96 8.63 -20.95
N ALA A 21 3.06 8.68 -20.19
CA ALA A 21 4.42 8.54 -20.69
C ALA A 21 4.95 7.08 -20.64
N GLY A 22 4.09 6.11 -20.33
CA GLY A 22 4.48 4.70 -20.15
C GLY A 22 4.57 4.28 -18.69
N LEU A 23 5.22 3.14 -18.45
CA LEU A 23 5.40 2.58 -17.11
C LEU A 23 6.35 3.44 -16.28
N SER A 24 5.97 3.74 -15.04
CA SER A 24 6.84 4.45 -14.10
C SER A 24 6.63 3.97 -12.67
N PRO A 25 7.67 4.00 -11.82
CA PRO A 25 7.55 3.55 -10.43
C PRO A 25 6.75 4.56 -9.59
N ARG A 26 5.97 4.05 -8.64
CA ARG A 26 5.32 4.84 -7.58
C ARG A 26 5.37 4.11 -6.26
N HIS A 27 5.45 4.89 -5.17
CA HIS A 27 5.42 4.34 -3.82
C HIS A 27 4.09 3.67 -3.54
N VAL A 28 4.17 2.54 -2.83
CA VAL A 28 3.06 1.67 -2.51
C VAL A 28 2.99 1.46 -1.00
N ASP A 29 1.78 1.26 -0.49
CA ASP A 29 1.59 0.59 0.79
C ASP A 29 0.57 -0.55 0.66
N LEU A 30 0.65 -1.49 1.61
CA LEU A 30 -0.23 -2.63 1.69
C LEU A 30 -0.91 -2.66 3.05
N ARG A 31 -2.23 -2.81 3.03
CA ARG A 31 -3.05 -3.03 4.22
C ARG A 31 -3.65 -4.43 4.18
N PRO A 32 -3.01 -5.44 4.80
CA PRO A 32 -3.62 -6.76 4.99
C PRO A 32 -4.72 -6.68 6.06
N PHE A 33 -5.58 -7.70 6.10
CA PHE A 33 -6.61 -7.85 7.11
C PHE A 33 -6.40 -9.13 7.90
N VAL A 34 -6.35 -8.97 9.23
CA VAL A 34 -6.25 -10.05 10.20
C VAL A 34 -7.63 -10.30 10.79
N LEU A 35 -8.06 -11.55 10.79
CA LEU A 35 -9.32 -12.02 11.35
C LEU A 35 -9.02 -12.71 12.68
N VAL A 36 -9.78 -12.38 13.72
CA VAL A 36 -9.61 -12.92 15.06
C VAL A 36 -10.93 -13.57 15.50
N SER A 37 -10.84 -14.79 16.02
CA SER A 37 -11.95 -15.56 16.56
C SER A 37 -11.51 -16.29 17.83
N PRO A 38 -12.45 -16.88 18.61
CA PRO A 38 -12.08 -17.76 19.72
C PRO A 38 -11.19 -18.93 19.31
N ASP A 39 -11.29 -19.37 18.05
CA ASP A 39 -10.59 -20.52 17.51
C ASP A 39 -9.19 -20.18 16.96
N GLY A 40 -8.85 -18.89 16.80
CA GLY A 40 -7.54 -18.48 16.30
C GLY A 40 -7.44 -17.09 15.67
N VAL A 41 -6.26 -16.83 15.10
CA VAL A 41 -5.89 -15.60 14.40
C VAL A 41 -5.39 -15.94 13.01
N ASP A 42 -6.08 -15.45 11.99
CA ASP A 42 -5.79 -15.74 10.59
C ASP A 42 -5.56 -14.46 9.78
N VAL A 43 -4.65 -14.52 8.81
CA VAL A 43 -4.43 -13.42 7.85
C VAL A 43 -5.01 -13.80 6.50
N THR A 44 -5.84 -12.94 5.94
CA THR A 44 -6.39 -13.16 4.60
C THR A 44 -5.27 -13.16 3.54
N PRO A 45 -5.31 -14.05 2.52
CA PRO A 45 -4.30 -14.08 1.46
C PRO A 45 -4.54 -12.93 0.46
N GLY A 46 -4.31 -11.70 0.90
CA GLY A 46 -4.54 -10.48 0.14
C GLY A 46 -4.50 -9.23 1.02
N GLY A 47 -5.08 -8.16 0.49
CA GLY A 47 -5.17 -6.88 1.20
C GLY A 47 -5.44 -5.72 0.26
N LEU A 48 -5.64 -4.54 0.84
CA LEU A 48 -5.80 -3.30 0.08
C LEU A 48 -4.40 -2.75 -0.24
N THR A 49 -4.02 -2.76 -1.51
CA THR A 49 -2.82 -2.06 -1.99
C THR A 49 -3.19 -0.64 -2.41
N ARG A 50 -2.48 0.37 -1.90
CA ARG A 50 -2.63 1.77 -2.32
C ARG A 50 -1.35 2.29 -2.93
N VAL A 51 -1.50 3.18 -3.92
CA VAL A 51 -0.39 3.69 -4.71
C VAL A 51 -0.44 5.21 -4.78
N ALA A 52 0.70 5.86 -4.55
CA ALA A 52 0.84 7.30 -4.71
C ALA A 52 0.78 7.66 -6.20
N MET A 53 -0.25 8.36 -6.66
CA MET A 53 -0.39 8.67 -8.10
C MET A 53 0.57 9.78 -8.55
N LYS A 54 0.89 10.71 -7.65
CA LYS A 54 1.85 11.79 -7.91
C LYS A 54 3.29 11.28 -7.86
N LYS A 55 4.09 11.63 -8.87
CA LYS A 55 5.53 11.27 -8.96
C LYS A 55 6.27 11.76 -7.71
N GLY A 56 7.02 10.86 -7.07
CA GLY A 56 7.83 11.15 -5.88
C GLY A 56 7.04 11.37 -4.59
N SER A 57 5.72 11.26 -4.60
CA SER A 57 4.90 11.40 -3.39
C SER A 57 4.99 10.14 -2.54
N LEU A 58 5.20 10.32 -1.23
CA LEU A 58 5.04 9.26 -0.22
C LEU A 58 3.59 9.16 0.28
N VAL A 59 2.72 10.11 -0.11
CA VAL A 59 1.31 10.09 0.29
C VAL A 59 0.52 9.17 -0.63
N VAL A 60 0.00 8.09 -0.03
CA VAL A 60 -0.79 7.03 -0.64
C VAL A 60 -2.28 7.07 -0.25
N ASN A 61 -2.69 8.03 0.59
CA ASN A 61 -4.07 8.17 1.02
C ASN A 61 -4.98 8.55 -0.16
N SER A 62 -6.14 7.89 -0.26
CA SER A 62 -7.17 8.13 -1.27
C SER A 62 -7.74 9.55 -1.23
N SER A 63 -7.80 10.19 -0.06
CA SER A 63 -8.26 11.58 0.06
C SER A 63 -7.38 12.59 -0.67
N GLN A 64 -6.15 12.22 -1.03
CA GLN A 64 -5.22 13.04 -1.79
C GLN A 64 -4.87 12.44 -3.16
N GLY A 65 -5.80 11.66 -3.73
CA GLY A 65 -5.65 11.08 -5.06
C GLY A 65 -4.76 9.84 -5.11
N GLY A 66 -4.67 9.09 -4.00
CA GLY A 66 -4.10 7.74 -3.99
C GLY A 66 -4.95 6.77 -4.82
N GLY A 67 -4.31 5.97 -5.67
CA GLY A 67 -4.96 4.90 -6.42
C GLY A 67 -4.91 3.57 -5.66
N THR A 68 -5.59 2.56 -6.18
CA THR A 68 -5.55 1.19 -5.64
C THR A 68 -5.03 0.20 -6.69
N LYS A 69 -4.52 -0.94 -6.22
CA LYS A 69 -4.18 -2.10 -7.05
C LYS A 69 -4.69 -3.37 -6.37
N ASP A 70 -4.89 -4.40 -7.16
CA ASP A 70 -5.10 -5.75 -6.64
C ASP A 70 -3.80 -6.29 -6.02
N THR A 71 -3.95 -7.02 -4.92
CA THR A 71 -2.86 -7.70 -4.23
C THR A 71 -2.95 -9.19 -4.49
N TRP A 72 -1.95 -9.76 -5.15
CA TRP A 72 -1.92 -11.20 -5.40
C TRP A 72 -0.96 -11.88 -4.43
N VAL A 73 -1.46 -12.83 -3.65
CA VAL A 73 -0.67 -13.75 -2.84
C VAL A 73 -0.68 -15.09 -3.55
N LEU A 74 0.47 -15.50 -4.07
CA LEU A 74 0.58 -16.76 -4.81
C LEU A 74 0.59 -17.93 -3.82
N LYS A 75 -0.06 -19.04 -4.18
CA LYS A 75 0.10 -20.30 -3.47
C LYS A 75 1.40 -20.96 -3.91
N GLU A 76 2.09 -21.63 -2.99
CA GLU A 76 3.16 -22.56 -3.35
C GLU A 76 2.57 -23.70 -4.19
N GLY A 77 3.29 -24.09 -5.24
CA GLY A 77 2.89 -25.14 -6.18
C GLY A 77 3.31 -26.53 -5.74
#